data_AF-A0A183EY45-F1
#
_entry.id   AF-A0A183EY45-F1
#
_cell.length_a   1.000
_cell.length_b   1.000
_cell.length_c   1.000
_cell.angle_alpha   90.00
_cell.angle_beta   90.00
_cell.angle_gamma   90.00
#
_symmetry.space_group_name_H-M   'P 1'
#
loop_
_entity.id
_entity.type
_entity.pdbx_description
1 polymer ?
#
loop_
_entity_poly.entity_id
_entity_poly.type
_entity_poly.pdbx_seq_one_letter_code
_entity_poly.pdbx_strand_id
1 'polypeptide(L)'
;LRQLCIPEVGASFAFKAALDGRFEIPVQLYEPGLYPDGFIAPVRFLWTTNRDDGGYSLVLWVHPSSSDAVLSKLKQLLNLKKRDQEMKEQAGKLPSSIDEWRLRNLQIRTDVYENEEGLKVLDLSDQLIRFRLHGPKACAVLHEVLAVVEEKTDSNEPWISEFM
;
A
#
# COMPACT_ATOMS: atom_id res chain seq x y z
N LEU A 1 -7.50 15.67 0.64
CA LEU A 1 -6.94 14.97 1.84
C LEU A 1 -6.66 15.86 3.05
N ARG A 2 -6.31 17.15 2.89
CA ARG A 2 -6.08 18.06 4.04
C ARG A 2 -7.21 18.06 5.07
N GLN A 3 -8.46 17.92 4.63
CA GLN A 3 -9.65 17.91 5.49
C GLN A 3 -9.71 16.75 6.50
N LEU A 4 -8.95 15.66 6.26
CA LEU A 4 -8.88 14.52 7.19
C LEU A 4 -7.83 14.70 8.30
N CYS A 5 -6.92 15.67 8.12
CA CYS A 5 -5.86 15.96 9.06
C CYS A 5 -6.09 17.34 9.67
N ILE A 6 -5.65 17.55 10.90
CA ILE A 6 -5.69 18.86 11.55
C ILE A 6 -4.26 19.42 11.56
N PRO A 7 -3.91 20.38 10.68
CA PRO A 7 -2.56 20.93 10.61
C PRO A 7 -2.11 21.64 11.90
N GLU A 8 -3.06 22.18 12.65
CA GLU A 8 -2.80 22.92 13.90
C GLU A 8 -2.30 22.02 15.04
N VAL A 9 -2.63 20.72 14.99
CA VAL A 9 -2.36 19.78 16.09
C VAL A 9 -1.23 18.81 15.75
N GLY A 10 -0.99 18.55 14.46
CA GLY A 10 0.03 17.60 14.05
C GLY A 10 0.38 17.65 12.57
N ALA A 11 1.21 16.69 12.16
CA ALA A 11 1.63 16.56 10.78
C ALA A 11 0.42 16.28 9.87
N SER A 12 0.37 16.94 8.72
CA SER A 12 -0.61 16.66 7.67
C SER A 12 0.07 15.93 6.50
N PHE A 13 -0.72 15.36 5.59
CA PHE A 13 -0.18 14.78 4.36
C PHE A 13 0.65 15.76 3.52
N ALA A 14 0.43 17.06 3.66
CA ALA A 14 1.17 18.11 2.95
C ALA A 14 2.43 18.59 3.71
N PHE A 15 2.91 17.83 4.70
CA PHE A 15 4.10 18.21 5.45
C PHE A 15 5.34 18.21 4.53
N LYS A 16 6.04 19.34 4.45
CA LYS A 16 7.11 19.56 3.47
C LYS A 16 8.22 18.50 3.54
N ALA A 17 8.66 18.12 4.75
CA ALA A 17 9.70 17.12 4.92
C ALA A 17 9.22 15.69 4.62
N ALA A 18 7.90 15.47 4.52
CA ALA A 18 7.35 14.18 4.11
C ALA A 18 7.47 13.96 2.60
N LEU A 19 7.46 15.04 1.80
CA LEU A 19 7.48 14.98 0.33
C LEU A 19 8.77 14.38 -0.22
N ASP A 20 9.87 14.48 0.54
CA ASP A 20 11.15 13.87 0.19
C ASP A 20 11.10 12.33 0.19
N GLY A 21 10.05 11.73 0.76
CA GLY A 21 9.82 10.28 0.77
C GLY A 21 10.83 9.47 1.59
N ARG A 22 11.62 10.13 2.43
CA ARG A 22 12.67 9.48 3.25
C ARG A 22 12.13 8.82 4.52
N PHE A 23 11.02 9.33 5.04
CA PHE A 23 10.51 8.94 6.35
C PHE A 23 9.01 8.68 6.29
N GLU A 24 8.60 7.65 7.02
CA GLU A 24 7.19 7.38 7.30
C GLU A 24 6.75 8.25 8.49
N ILE A 25 5.59 8.89 8.35
CA ILE A 25 5.08 9.82 9.37
C ILE A 25 3.75 9.30 9.92
N PRO A 26 3.60 9.18 11.25
CA PRO A 26 2.31 8.88 11.87
C PRO A 26 1.42 10.12 11.87
N VAL A 27 0.15 9.94 11.50
CA VAL A 27 -0.91 10.95 11.52
C VAL A 27 -2.19 10.35 12.09
N GLN A 28 -3.00 11.18 12.72
CA GLN A 28 -4.33 10.80 13.15
C GLN A 28 -5.36 11.35 12.16
N LEU A 29 -6.26 10.48 11.71
CA LEU A 29 -7.35 10.87 10.81
C LEU A 29 -8.62 11.12 11.61
N TYR A 30 -9.28 12.21 11.26
CA TYR A 30 -10.56 12.61 11.81
C TYR A 30 -11.55 12.89 10.69
N GLU A 31 -12.83 12.83 11.02
CA GLU A 31 -13.86 13.29 10.10
C GLU A 31 -13.72 14.80 9.85
N PRO A 32 -14.02 15.27 8.62
CA PRO A 32 -13.87 16.68 8.26
C PRO A 32 -14.62 17.62 9.21
N GLY A 33 -13.87 18.49 9.88
CA GLY A 33 -14.42 19.54 10.74
C GLY A 33 -14.95 19.07 12.10
N LEU A 34 -14.78 17.80 12.47
CA LEU A 34 -15.33 17.26 13.72
C LEU A 34 -14.33 17.19 14.88
N TYR A 35 -13.07 17.57 14.69
CA TYR A 35 -12.05 17.53 15.75
C TYR A 35 -12.45 18.35 17.00
N PRO A 36 -12.35 17.79 18.23
CA PRO A 36 -11.72 16.52 18.60
C PRO A 36 -12.62 15.27 18.48
N ASP A 37 -13.90 15.43 18.21
CA ASP A 37 -14.84 14.33 17.99
C ASP A 37 -14.67 13.73 16.58
N GLY A 38 -15.19 12.52 16.33
CA GLY A 38 -15.08 11.90 14.99
C GLY A 38 -13.69 11.36 14.64
N PHE A 39 -12.99 10.77 15.60
CA PHE A 39 -11.76 10.02 15.35
C PHE A 39 -12.02 8.82 14.43
N ILE A 40 -11.21 8.68 13.38
CA ILE A 40 -11.32 7.56 12.42
C ILE A 40 -10.27 6.48 12.76
N ALA A 41 -8.99 6.83 12.61
CA ALA A 41 -7.90 5.88 12.75
C ALA A 41 -6.54 6.57 12.89
N PRO A 42 -5.59 5.94 13.60
CA PRO A 42 -4.18 6.28 13.47
C PRO A 42 -3.63 5.64 12.19
N VAL A 43 -3.00 6.45 11.35
CA VAL A 43 -2.45 6.02 10.06
C VAL A 43 -0.99 6.43 9.98
N ARG A 44 -0.19 5.65 9.27
CA ARG A 44 1.17 6.07 8.91
C ARG A 44 1.27 6.25 7.41
N PHE A 45 1.86 7.35 6.98
CA PHE A 45 1.95 7.65 5.56
C PHE A 45 3.40 7.82 5.11
N LEU A 46 3.63 7.51 3.83
CA LEU A 46 4.90 7.67 3.15
C LEU A 46 4.61 8.21 1.75
N TRP A 47 5.28 9.30 1.37
CA TRP A 47 5.30 9.75 -0.01
C TRP A 47 6.40 9.02 -0.77
N THR A 48 6.10 8.63 -1.99
CA THR A 48 7.09 8.17 -2.96
C THR A 48 6.92 8.97 -4.24
N THR A 49 8.04 9.44 -4.78
CA THR A 49 8.06 10.05 -6.11
C THR A 49 8.47 8.97 -7.10
N ASN A 50 7.68 8.77 -8.14
CA ASN A 50 8.08 7.90 -9.24
C ASN A 50 9.07 8.67 -10.11
N ARG A 51 10.31 8.18 -10.21
CA ARG A 51 11.39 8.85 -10.94
C ARG A 51 11.11 8.93 -12.45
N ASP A 52 10.33 7.99 -12.97
CA ASP A 52 10.12 7.85 -14.42
C ASP A 52 8.91 8.67 -14.91
N ASP A 53 7.86 8.77 -14.09
CA ASP A 53 6.57 9.37 -14.49
C ASP A 53 6.32 10.76 -13.87
N GLY A 54 7.20 11.21 -12.95
CA GLY A 54 7.04 12.47 -12.21
C GLY A 54 5.81 12.51 -11.28
N GLY A 55 5.06 11.41 -11.19
CA GLY A 55 3.90 11.27 -10.34
C GLY A 55 4.26 11.09 -8.86
N TYR A 56 3.40 11.61 -7.99
CA TYR A 56 3.48 11.37 -6.55
C TYR A 56 2.55 10.23 -6.16
N SER A 57 3.08 9.26 -5.42
CA SER A 57 2.31 8.17 -4.82
C SER A 57 2.31 8.31 -3.30
N LEU A 58 1.13 8.15 -2.70
CA LEU A 58 0.94 8.20 -1.25
C LEU A 58 0.59 6.80 -0.75
N VAL A 59 1.46 6.22 0.07
CA VAL A 59 1.23 4.94 0.72
C VAL A 59 0.68 5.18 2.13
N LEU A 60 -0.41 4.50 2.48
CA LEU A 60 -1.04 4.57 3.80
C LEU A 60 -1.01 3.19 4.47
N TRP A 61 -0.40 3.12 5.64
CA TRP A 61 -0.47 1.96 6.53
C TRP A 61 -1.56 2.18 7.58
N VAL A 62 -2.59 1.35 7.50
CA VAL A 62 -3.77 1.41 8.35
C VAL A 62 -3.93 0.07 9.07
N HIS A 63 -4.45 0.08 10.29
CA HIS A 63 -4.81 -1.15 10.98
C HIS A 63 -6.02 -1.81 10.30
N PRO A 64 -6.06 -3.15 10.11
CA PRO A 64 -7.13 -3.84 9.39
C PRO A 64 -8.52 -3.62 10.00
N SER A 65 -8.65 -3.40 11.31
CA SER A 65 -9.95 -3.08 11.92
C SER A 65 -10.54 -1.74 11.46
N SER A 66 -9.71 -0.88 10.87
CA SER A 66 -10.06 0.49 10.45
C SER A 66 -9.85 0.72 8.96
N SER A 67 -9.40 -0.28 8.21
CA SER A 67 -9.13 -0.17 6.77
C SER A 67 -10.40 0.21 6.02
N ASP A 68 -11.51 -0.47 6.30
CA ASP A 68 -12.78 -0.26 5.61
C ASP A 68 -13.36 1.13 5.89
N ALA A 69 -13.21 1.60 7.13
CA ALA A 69 -13.65 2.93 7.54
C ALA A 69 -12.84 4.02 6.81
N VAL A 70 -11.51 3.89 6.79
CA VAL A 70 -10.62 4.83 6.09
C VAL A 70 -10.86 4.79 4.59
N LEU A 71 -10.99 3.60 3.99
CA LEU A 71 -11.23 3.43 2.55
C LEU A 71 -12.57 4.03 2.14
N SER A 72 -13.63 3.81 2.94
CA SER A 72 -14.95 4.43 2.73
C SER A 72 -14.88 5.95 2.73
N LYS A 73 -14.14 6.55 3.66
CA LYS A 73 -13.96 8.01 3.72
C LYS A 73 -13.11 8.53 2.56
N LEU A 74 -12.09 7.80 2.14
CA LEU A 74 -11.29 8.15 0.96
C LEU A 74 -12.13 8.10 -0.31
N LYS A 75 -12.98 7.08 -0.47
CA LYS A 75 -13.95 6.97 -1.58
C LYS A 75 -14.90 8.16 -1.64
N GLN A 76 -15.45 8.55 -0.50
CA GLN A 76 -16.36 9.69 -0.38
C GLN A 76 -15.66 11.02 -0.73
N LEU A 77 -14.45 11.24 -0.23
CA LEU A 77 -13.73 12.51 -0.45
C LEU A 77 -13.13 12.66 -1.84
N LEU A 78 -12.76 11.54 -2.47
CA LEU A 78 -12.10 11.52 -3.77
C LEU A 78 -13.05 11.07 -4.90
N ASN A 79 -14.36 10.93 -4.63
CA ASN A 79 -15.39 10.48 -5.58
C ASN A 79 -15.00 9.22 -6.38
N LEU A 80 -14.37 8.25 -5.71
CA LEU A 80 -13.80 7.08 -6.37
C LEU A 80 -14.87 6.04 -6.74
N LYS A 81 -14.78 5.51 -7.96
CA LYS A 81 -15.59 4.37 -8.41
C LYS A 81 -14.71 3.11 -8.42
N LYS A 82 -15.27 1.98 -7.99
CA LYS A 82 -14.58 0.69 -8.07
C LYS A 82 -14.47 0.30 -9.54
N ARG A 83 -13.26 -0.02 -10.00
CA ARG A 83 -13.08 -0.66 -11.30
C ARG A 83 -13.32 -2.15 -11.06
N ASP A 84 -14.44 -2.66 -11.55
CA ASP A 84 -14.67 -4.09 -11.58
C ASP A 84 -13.65 -4.68 -12.57
N GLN A 85 -12.61 -5.33 -12.02
CA GLN A 85 -11.80 -6.22 -12.84
C GLN A 85 -12.71 -7.39 -13.20
N GLU A 86 -13.08 -7.47 -14.47
CA GLU A 86 -13.67 -8.68 -15.04
C GLU A 86 -12.70 -9.82 -14.72
N MET A 87 -13.08 -10.68 -13.78
CA MET A 87 -12.47 -11.98 -13.62
C MET A 87 -12.53 -12.64 -14.99
N LYS A 88 -11.39 -12.78 -15.66
CA LYS A 88 -11.26 -13.77 -16.71
C LYS A 88 -11.43 -15.11 -16.01
N GLU A 89 -12.66 -15.58 -15.90
CA GLU A 89 -12.98 -16.97 -15.60
C GLU A 89 -12.23 -17.80 -16.64
N GLN A 90 -11.05 -18.31 -16.29
CA GLN A 90 -10.43 -19.37 -17.06
C GLN A 90 -11.30 -20.61 -16.86
N ALA A 91 -12.33 -20.72 -17.69
CA ALA A 91 -13.12 -21.93 -17.87
C ALA A 91 -12.20 -23.02 -18.42
N GLY A 92 -11.58 -23.78 -17.52
CA GLY A 92 -10.68 -24.85 -17.90
C GLY A 92 -10.07 -25.54 -16.69
N LYS A 93 -10.54 -26.76 -16.41
CA LYS A 93 -10.11 -27.73 -15.39
C LYS A 93 -10.45 -27.40 -13.93
N LEU A 94 -11.15 -28.34 -13.29
CA LEU A 94 -11.29 -28.42 -11.84
C LEU A 94 -9.89 -28.71 -11.25
N PRO A 95 -9.45 -28.01 -10.20
CA PRO A 95 -8.15 -28.28 -9.58
C PRO A 95 -8.10 -29.71 -9.06
N SER A 96 -6.97 -30.37 -9.28
CA SER A 96 -6.78 -31.78 -8.96
C SER A 96 -6.39 -32.01 -7.49
N SER A 97 -5.90 -30.96 -6.82
CA SER A 97 -5.52 -30.96 -5.41
C SER A 97 -6.11 -29.74 -4.67
N ILE A 98 -6.28 -29.90 -3.36
CA ILE A 98 -6.65 -28.80 -2.43
C ILE A 98 -5.63 -27.66 -2.49
N ASP A 99 -4.34 -27.97 -2.68
CA ASP A 99 -3.30 -26.95 -2.73
C ASP A 99 -3.36 -26.14 -4.03
N GLU A 100 -3.66 -26.79 -5.16
CA GLU A 100 -3.93 -26.11 -6.44
C GLU A 100 -5.19 -25.24 -6.34
N TRP A 101 -6.24 -25.73 -5.66
CA TRP A 101 -7.45 -24.94 -5.42
C TRP A 101 -7.16 -23.73 -4.54
N ARG A 102 -6.37 -23.90 -3.47
CA ARG A 102 -5.95 -22.81 -2.59
C ARG A 102 -5.12 -21.78 -3.34
N LEU A 103 -4.14 -22.19 -4.14
CA LEU A 103 -3.31 -21.30 -4.94
C LEU A 103 -4.13 -20.55 -6.00
N ARG A 104 -5.11 -21.22 -6.63
CA ARG A 104 -6.04 -20.59 -7.58
C ARG A 104 -6.98 -19.60 -6.91
N ASN A 105 -7.39 -19.87 -5.67
CA ASN A 105 -8.26 -18.98 -4.89
C ASN A 105 -7.50 -17.90 -4.12
N LEU A 106 -6.19 -18.08 -3.93
CA LEU A 106 -5.20 -17.08 -3.50
C LEU A 106 -4.89 -16.07 -4.60
N GLN A 107 -5.78 -15.90 -5.59
CA GLN A 107 -5.71 -14.77 -6.52
C GLN A 107 -5.68 -13.50 -5.69
N ILE A 108 -4.49 -12.92 -5.60
CA ILE A 108 -4.20 -11.68 -4.93
C ILE A 108 -5.10 -10.60 -5.55
N ARG A 109 -6.14 -10.17 -4.82
CA ARG A 109 -7.11 -9.19 -5.32
C ARG A 109 -6.59 -7.79 -5.04
N THR A 110 -6.18 -7.07 -6.08
CA THR A 110 -6.01 -5.62 -5.97
C THR A 110 -7.33 -4.95 -6.33
N ASP A 111 -8.05 -4.45 -5.33
CA ASP A 111 -9.16 -3.58 -5.61
C ASP A 111 -8.62 -2.23 -6.10
N VAL A 112 -8.91 -1.90 -7.37
CA VAL A 112 -8.52 -0.63 -7.98
C VAL A 112 -9.71 0.32 -8.00
N TYR A 113 -9.54 1.47 -7.38
CA TYR A 113 -10.52 2.55 -7.37
C TYR A 113 -9.98 3.72 -8.18
N GLU A 114 -10.80 4.29 -9.05
CA GLU A 114 -10.39 5.39 -9.93
C GLU A 114 -11.39 6.54 -9.87
N ASN A 115 -10.87 7.77 -9.99
CA ASN A 115 -11.65 8.98 -10.16
C ASN A 115 -11.52 9.52 -11.60
N GLU A 116 -12.49 10.34 -12.02
CA GLU A 116 -12.51 11.04 -13.31
C GLU A 116 -11.32 12.00 -13.47
N GLU A 117 -10.72 12.45 -12.36
CA GLU A 117 -9.52 13.29 -12.31
C GLU A 117 -8.20 12.49 -12.50
N GLY A 118 -8.26 11.18 -12.77
CA GLY A 118 -7.10 10.32 -12.98
C GLY A 118 -6.41 9.84 -11.69
N LEU A 119 -6.98 10.16 -10.52
CA LEU A 119 -6.50 9.63 -9.24
C LEU A 119 -6.87 8.15 -9.11
N LYS A 120 -5.89 7.33 -8.73
CA LYS A 120 -6.05 5.90 -8.52
C LYS A 120 -5.73 5.56 -7.06
N VAL A 121 -6.60 4.78 -6.43
CA VAL A 121 -6.38 4.19 -5.11
C VAL A 121 -6.32 2.69 -5.27
N LEU A 122 -5.25 2.09 -4.78
CA LEU A 122 -5.01 0.66 -4.83
C LEU A 122 -5.13 0.11 -3.41
N ASP A 123 -6.01 -0.87 -3.22
CA ASP A 123 -6.00 -1.66 -2.00
C ASP A 123 -4.97 -2.79 -2.13
N LEU A 124 -3.94 -2.73 -1.29
CA LEU A 124 -2.80 -3.65 -1.28
C LEU A 124 -2.75 -4.50 0.00
N SER A 125 -3.88 -4.59 0.71
CA SER A 125 -4.00 -5.34 1.98
C SER A 125 -3.52 -6.79 1.89
N ASP A 126 -3.80 -7.46 0.77
CA ASP A 126 -3.41 -8.86 0.53
C ASP A 126 -2.04 -9.02 -0.18
N GLN A 127 -1.37 -7.91 -0.54
CA GLN A 127 -0.13 -7.93 -1.34
C GLN A 127 1.13 -7.64 -0.54
N LEU A 128 1.03 -6.70 0.40
CA LEU A 128 2.20 -6.15 1.05
C LEU A 128 2.31 -6.66 2.47
N ILE A 129 3.41 -7.36 2.73
CA ILE A 129 3.77 -7.81 4.07
C ILE A 129 4.81 -6.86 4.64
N ARG A 130 4.61 -6.48 5.90
CA ARG A 130 5.53 -5.63 6.63
C ARG A 130 6.13 -6.37 7.81
N PHE A 131 7.42 -6.67 7.73
CA PHE A 131 8.19 -7.16 8.87
C PHE A 131 8.78 -6.00 9.67
N ARG A 132 8.71 -6.08 11.00
CA ARG A 132 9.38 -5.15 11.89
C ARG A 132 10.43 -5.89 12.70
N LEU A 133 11.68 -5.55 12.46
CA LEU A 133 12.81 -6.15 13.16
C LEU A 133 13.25 -5.21 14.29
N HIS A 134 13.41 -5.79 15.48
CA HIS A 134 13.78 -5.05 16.68
C HIS A 134 15.11 -5.56 17.23
N GLY A 135 15.97 -4.63 17.65
CA GLY A 135 17.22 -4.94 18.34
C GLY A 135 18.46 -4.37 17.65
N PRO A 136 19.57 -4.22 18.41
CA PRO A 136 20.78 -3.57 17.90
C PRO A 136 21.47 -4.38 16.79
N LYS A 137 21.36 -5.71 16.82
CA LYS A 137 21.96 -6.60 15.81
C LYS A 137 21.06 -6.88 14.62
N ALA A 138 19.80 -6.42 14.62
CA ALA A 138 18.85 -6.72 13.55
C ALA A 138 19.32 -6.21 12.18
N CYS A 139 19.91 -5.02 12.15
CA CYS A 139 20.47 -4.44 10.93
C CYS A 139 21.70 -5.22 10.42
N ALA A 140 22.56 -5.67 11.34
CA ALA A 140 23.74 -6.47 10.98
C ALA A 140 23.35 -7.81 10.35
N VAL A 141 22.37 -8.51 10.92
CA VAL A 141 21.84 -9.76 10.36
C VAL A 141 21.20 -9.51 8.99
N LEU A 142 20.41 -8.44 8.83
CA LEU A 142 19.84 -8.09 7.53
C LEU A 142 20.91 -7.84 6.47
N HIS A 143 21.99 -7.16 6.82
CA HIS A 143 23.11 -6.89 5.92
C HIS A 143 23.86 -8.17 5.52
N GLU A 144 23.94 -9.16 6.41
CA GLU A 144 24.54 -10.46 6.10
C GLU A 144 23.64 -11.36 5.22
N VAL A 145 22.31 -11.21 5.35
CA VAL A 145 21.33 -12.08 4.67
C VAL A 145 20.89 -11.53 3.31
N LEU A 146 20.72 -10.21 3.18
CA LEU A 146 20.25 -9.58 1.95
C LEU A 146 21.44 -9.18 1.07
N ALA A 147 21.46 -9.70 -0.15
CA ALA A 147 22.40 -9.29 -1.19
C ALA A 147 21.72 -8.34 -2.18
N VAL A 148 22.49 -7.38 -2.70
CA VAL A 148 22.05 -6.53 -3.80
C VAL A 148 22.26 -7.31 -5.10
N VAL A 149 21.18 -7.52 -5.85
CA VAL A 149 21.25 -8.11 -7.20
C VAL A 149 21.53 -7.00 -8.19
N GLU A 150 22.63 -7.11 -8.95
CA GLU A 150 22.91 -6.21 -10.07
C GLU A 150 22.42 -6.87 -11.37
N GLU A 151 21.47 -6.23 -12.06
CA GLU A 151 20.75 -6.77 -13.24
C GLU A 151 21.66 -7.36 -14.35
N LYS A 152 22.92 -6.92 -14.42
CA LYS A 152 23.83 -7.25 -15.53
C LYS A 152 24.63 -8.54 -15.34
N THR A 153 24.72 -9.09 -14.14
CA THR A 153 25.60 -10.27 -13.85
C THR A 153 24.86 -11.48 -13.31
N ASP A 154 23.77 -11.28 -12.57
CA ASP A 154 23.12 -12.34 -11.79
C ASP A 154 21.87 -12.93 -12.46
N SER A 155 21.46 -12.36 -13.61
CA SER A 155 20.33 -12.82 -14.44
C SER A 155 20.52 -14.21 -15.06
N ASN A 156 21.67 -14.86 -14.84
CA ASN A 156 21.94 -16.24 -15.26
C ASN A 156 21.58 -17.28 -14.20
N GLU A 157 21.20 -16.90 -12.98
CA GLU A 157 20.76 -17.87 -11.98
C GLU A 157 19.29 -18.29 -12.23
N PRO A 158 19.00 -19.59 -12.40
CA PRO A 158 17.70 -20.07 -12.86
C PRO A 158 16.55 -19.80 -11.88
N TRP A 159 16.86 -19.56 -10.61
CA TRP A 159 15.86 -19.20 -9.60
C TRP A 159 15.47 -17.71 -9.66
N ILE A 160 16.35 -16.82 -10.13
CA ILE A 160 16.06 -15.37 -10.26
C ILE A 160 15.09 -15.12 -11.42
N SER A 161 15.17 -15.90 -12.50
CA SER A 161 14.24 -15.81 -13.63
C SER A 161 12.79 -16.19 -13.31
N GLU A 162 12.52 -16.83 -12.18
CA GLU A 162 11.13 -17.09 -11.75
C GLU A 162 10.48 -15.88 -11.06
N PHE A 163 11.27 -14.87 -10.65
CA PHE A 163 10.80 -13.70 -9.91
C PHE A 163 10.84 -12.38 -10.72
N MET A 164 11.51 -12.34 -11.87
CA MET A 164 11.44 -11.24 -12.85
C MET A 164 10.37 -11.49 -13.90
#